data_AF-A0A0B1T6S8-F1
#
_entry.id   AF-A0A0B1T6S8-F1
#
_cell.length_a   1.000
_cell.length_b   1.000
_cell.length_c   1.000
_cell.angle_alpha   90.00
_cell.angle_beta   90.00
_cell.angle_gamma   90.00
#
_symmetry.space_group_name_H-M   'P 1'
#
loop_
_entity.id
_entity.type
_entity.pdbx_description
1 polymer ?
#
loop_
_entity_poly.entity_id
_entity_poly.type
_entity_poly.pdbx_seq_one_letter_code
_entity_poly.pdbx_strand_id
1 'polypeptide(L)'
;MTASDVREYSKGLNGSEITSICSYIYMGTVFYVVNTDIATGDTVEFSLNLTMTDLERSTEDMLERRMKPSNISPKSGTLWVTNEGRVKKFQIDREHSGGKATHMGREDEIKAVFKDDVKHGREGYYPASLQVYRSENQTAALIIWEKGYGVRYRVQSGSNLTDMDEQMRDSRMKPAQISTLPGKTLRHLPKYYVVWHSDEFSWAERDIPRTALADPLAMNATELDLAVEQEMRSFDIPSVSLCIYRRGKRLLSVSYGYSDLRTETKAHPLNSYRIASISKTITAMGIAELVNRRLLSLDSRVFGPKGVLSFNVNSAHPWLRYVTVRHLLEHSSGGWGNMEKIEFNRTPQTKKLNGTALIDFYIKSYEPKFQPGTRYLYSNIAYVMLGQIIEQVSLRPYDQFIQDVILNPNKIEARIGDVEPGDFEVSYYSPDNANPYTYWTPSKLNAAAGWVMRAEEVGGIFYFSVKEFIITIFPGVPT
;
A
#
# COMPACT_ATOMS: atom_id res chain seq x y z
N MET A 1 24.50 2.13 -26.87
CA MET A 1 25.88 1.60 -27.01
C MET A 1 26.13 0.55 -25.93
N THR A 2 26.87 -0.53 -26.20
CA THR A 2 27.42 -1.41 -25.12
C THR A 2 28.67 -0.78 -24.50
N ALA A 3 29.16 -1.29 -23.37
CA ALA A 3 30.36 -0.76 -22.72
C ALA A 3 31.64 -0.88 -23.59
N SER A 4 31.69 -1.86 -24.49
CA SER A 4 32.73 -2.02 -25.51
C SER A 4 32.60 -0.93 -26.58
N ASP A 5 31.39 -0.68 -27.06
CA ASP A 5 31.15 0.34 -28.10
C ASP A 5 31.47 1.75 -27.59
N VAL A 6 31.17 2.06 -26.32
CA VAL A 6 31.55 3.34 -25.71
C VAL A 6 33.06 3.52 -25.64
N ARG A 7 33.80 2.44 -25.35
CA ARG A 7 35.28 2.45 -25.31
C ARG A 7 35.93 2.59 -26.67
N GLU A 8 35.26 2.11 -27.72
CA GLU A 8 35.73 2.27 -29.10
C GLU A 8 35.40 3.66 -29.63
N TYR A 9 34.17 4.14 -29.37
CA TYR A 9 33.72 5.49 -29.69
C TYR A 9 34.58 6.58 -29.03
N SER A 10 34.96 6.41 -27.76
CA SER A 10 35.79 7.39 -27.04
C SER A 10 37.20 7.54 -27.61
N LYS A 11 37.73 6.51 -28.29
CA LYS A 11 39.03 6.55 -28.97
C LYS A 11 38.99 7.33 -30.29
N GLY A 12 37.80 7.52 -30.87
CA GLY A 12 37.58 8.21 -32.14
C GLY A 12 37.18 9.68 -32.02
N LEU A 13 37.11 10.24 -30.81
CA LEU A 13 36.71 11.63 -30.57
C LEU A 13 37.83 12.60 -30.91
N ASN A 14 37.87 13.02 -32.18
CA ASN A 14 38.89 13.91 -32.71
C ASN A 14 38.51 15.38 -32.48
N GLY A 15 38.98 15.96 -31.38
CA GLY A 15 38.60 17.33 -30.99
C GLY A 15 37.18 17.43 -30.46
N SER A 16 36.65 16.37 -29.85
CA SER A 16 35.39 16.38 -29.11
C SER A 16 35.57 15.74 -27.74
N GLU A 17 34.82 16.20 -26.74
CA GLU A 17 34.83 15.62 -25.37
C GLU A 17 33.49 14.99 -25.03
N ILE A 18 33.50 13.96 -24.18
CA ILE A 18 32.28 13.34 -23.63
C ILE A 18 31.72 14.25 -22.53
N THR A 19 30.49 14.73 -22.73
CA THR A 19 29.84 15.71 -21.84
C THR A 19 28.91 15.05 -20.83
N SER A 20 28.29 13.91 -21.17
CA SER A 20 27.57 13.06 -20.22
C SER A 20 27.38 11.63 -20.73
N ILE A 21 27.18 10.69 -19.81
CA ILE A 21 26.87 9.29 -20.10
C ILE A 21 25.63 8.89 -19.29
N CYS A 22 24.61 8.39 -19.96
CA CYS A 22 23.42 7.79 -19.37
C CYS A 22 23.43 6.28 -19.62
N SER A 23 22.87 5.49 -18.71
CA SER A 23 22.69 4.04 -18.89
C SER A 23 21.22 3.64 -18.80
N TYR A 24 20.87 2.57 -19.48
CA TYR A 24 19.53 1.99 -19.59
C TYR A 24 19.65 0.48 -19.49
N ILE A 25 18.72 -0.18 -18.80
CA ILE A 25 18.67 -1.65 -18.72
C ILE A 25 17.47 -2.14 -19.53
N TYR A 26 17.71 -3.07 -20.45
CA TYR A 26 16.69 -3.72 -21.25
C TYR A 26 16.98 -5.22 -21.37
N MET A 27 16.02 -6.05 -20.93
CA MET A 27 16.12 -7.52 -20.93
C MET A 27 17.44 -8.04 -20.32
N GLY A 28 17.87 -7.47 -19.19
CA GLY A 28 19.11 -7.86 -18.50
C GLY A 28 20.40 -7.34 -19.13
N THR A 29 20.32 -6.58 -20.23
CA THR A 29 21.47 -5.98 -20.93
C THR A 29 21.54 -4.47 -20.67
N VAL A 30 22.73 -3.95 -20.41
CA VAL A 30 22.97 -2.52 -20.14
C VAL A 30 23.38 -1.80 -21.42
N PHE A 31 22.66 -0.73 -21.75
CA PHE A 31 22.91 0.17 -22.87
C PHE A 31 23.29 1.55 -22.36
N TYR A 32 24.25 2.20 -23.01
CA TYR A 32 24.74 3.53 -22.69
C TYR A 32 24.38 4.52 -23.81
N VAL A 33 24.01 5.73 -23.43
CA VAL A 33 23.86 6.91 -24.29
C VAL A 33 24.98 7.87 -23.90
N VAL A 34 25.79 8.28 -24.87
CA VAL A 34 26.99 9.09 -24.66
C VAL A 34 26.79 10.39 -25.44
N ASN A 35 26.81 11.52 -24.74
CA ASN A 35 26.73 12.85 -25.35
C ASN A 35 28.14 13.41 -25.53
N THR A 36 28.41 14.03 -26.69
CA THR A 36 29.72 14.59 -27.04
C THR A 36 29.58 15.96 -27.70
N ASP A 37 30.60 16.82 -27.57
CA ASP A 37 30.64 18.14 -28.23
C ASP A 37 32.09 18.56 -28.61
N ILE A 38 32.27 19.57 -29.47
CA ILE A 38 33.56 20.03 -30.02
C ILE A 38 34.41 20.77 -28.97
N ALA A 39 35.69 20.42 -28.87
CA ALA A 39 36.67 21.04 -27.98
C ALA A 39 37.28 22.30 -28.60
N THR A 40 37.07 23.47 -27.98
CA THR A 40 37.68 24.75 -28.40
C THR A 40 38.32 25.47 -27.21
N GLY A 41 39.65 25.38 -27.06
CA GLY A 41 40.44 26.16 -26.08
C GLY A 41 40.16 25.84 -24.60
N ASP A 42 40.64 26.71 -23.68
CA ASP A 42 40.58 26.52 -22.20
C ASP A 42 39.19 26.76 -21.57
N THR A 43 38.17 27.03 -22.38
CA THR A 43 36.78 27.17 -21.92
C THR A 43 35.81 26.59 -22.96
N VAL A 44 35.00 25.62 -22.53
CA VAL A 44 33.93 25.00 -23.32
C VAL A 44 32.59 25.69 -23.03
N GLU A 45 32.13 26.55 -23.94
CA GLU A 45 30.72 26.95 -24.02
C GLU A 45 29.97 25.93 -24.89
N PHE A 46 28.86 25.40 -24.36
CA PHE A 46 27.96 24.56 -25.15
C PHE A 46 26.52 24.88 -24.85
N SER A 47 25.69 24.77 -25.88
CA SER A 47 24.23 24.75 -25.83
C SER A 47 23.79 23.37 -26.29
N LEU A 48 23.04 22.64 -25.46
CA LEU A 48 22.32 21.44 -25.91
C LEU A 48 21.31 21.90 -26.97
N ASN A 49 21.58 21.62 -28.24
CA ASN A 49 20.61 21.85 -29.31
C ASN A 49 19.67 20.64 -29.47
N LEU A 50 19.25 20.09 -28.33
CA LEU A 50 18.07 19.25 -28.22
C LEU A 50 17.08 20.07 -27.40
N THR A 51 15.96 20.41 -28.00
CA THR A 51 14.88 21.08 -27.28
C THR A 51 14.32 20.12 -26.22
N MET A 52 13.63 20.64 -25.20
CA MET A 52 12.95 19.78 -24.22
C MET A 52 12.04 18.74 -24.91
N THR A 53 11.44 19.13 -26.04
CA THR A 53 10.64 18.28 -26.94
C THR A 53 11.41 17.10 -27.53
N ASP A 54 12.72 17.21 -27.76
CA ASP A 54 13.55 16.15 -28.32
C ASP A 54 14.02 15.16 -27.23
N LEU A 55 14.24 15.66 -26.02
CA LEU A 55 14.45 14.85 -24.81
C LEU A 55 13.19 14.11 -24.39
N GLU A 56 12.02 14.74 -24.53
CA GLU A 56 10.69 14.15 -24.35
C GLU A 56 10.46 13.04 -25.38
N ARG A 57 10.67 13.30 -26.68
CA ARG A 57 10.51 12.29 -27.74
C ARG A 57 11.47 11.11 -27.60
N SER A 58 12.72 11.36 -27.24
CA SER A 58 13.70 10.29 -26.99
C SER A 58 13.35 9.48 -25.72
N THR A 59 12.74 10.10 -24.71
CA THR A 59 12.28 9.41 -23.50
C THR A 59 11.00 8.62 -23.79
N GLU A 60 10.08 9.16 -24.59
CA GLU A 60 8.87 8.50 -25.11
C GLU A 60 9.22 7.25 -25.93
N ASP A 61 10.08 7.36 -26.95
CA ASP A 61 10.53 6.23 -27.78
C ASP A 61 11.22 5.12 -26.95
N MET A 62 11.88 5.49 -25.84
CA MET A 62 12.59 4.55 -24.97
C MET A 62 11.68 3.90 -23.92
N LEU A 63 10.66 4.62 -23.44
CA LEU A 63 9.62 4.09 -22.55
C LEU A 63 8.64 3.18 -23.30
N GLU A 64 8.27 3.49 -24.55
CA GLU A 64 7.50 2.58 -25.43
C GLU A 64 8.21 1.24 -25.63
N ARG A 65 9.55 1.25 -25.60
CA ARG A 65 10.41 0.07 -25.66
C ARG A 65 10.69 -0.59 -24.30
N ARG A 66 10.01 -0.16 -23.22
CA ARG A 66 10.16 -0.67 -21.84
C ARG A 66 11.58 -0.54 -21.25
N MET A 67 12.33 0.49 -21.62
CA MET A 67 13.69 0.74 -21.09
C MET A 67 13.65 1.68 -19.88
N LYS A 68 14.30 1.31 -18.76
CA LYS A 68 14.33 2.10 -17.51
C LYS A 68 15.49 3.12 -17.54
N PRO A 69 15.24 4.44 -17.44
CA PRO A 69 16.31 5.44 -17.35
C PRO A 69 17.00 5.35 -15.97
N SER A 70 18.32 5.16 -15.94
CA SER A 70 19.07 5.04 -14.67
C SER A 70 19.96 6.25 -14.34
N ASN A 71 20.18 7.17 -15.29
CA ASN A 71 20.96 8.40 -15.09
C ASN A 71 20.55 9.49 -16.10
N ILE A 72 20.40 10.74 -15.67
CA ILE A 72 20.26 11.95 -16.53
C ILE A 72 21.16 13.05 -15.95
N SER A 73 22.33 13.30 -16.52
CA SER A 73 23.27 14.32 -15.99
C SER A 73 23.10 15.69 -16.68
N PRO A 74 22.92 16.79 -15.93
CA PRO A 74 23.19 18.14 -16.43
C PRO A 74 24.67 18.52 -16.29
N LYS A 75 25.11 19.53 -17.05
CA LYS A 75 26.46 20.15 -16.95
C LYS A 75 26.71 20.63 -15.52
N SER A 76 27.94 20.46 -15.02
CA SER A 76 28.38 21.20 -13.84
C SER A 76 28.36 22.70 -14.11
N GLY A 77 27.52 23.45 -13.39
CA GLY A 77 27.73 24.88 -13.18
C GLY A 77 26.78 25.89 -13.83
N THR A 78 25.57 25.53 -14.30
CA THR A 78 24.59 26.58 -14.67
C THR A 78 23.15 26.10 -14.50
N LEU A 79 22.42 26.73 -13.58
CA LEU A 79 20.95 26.68 -13.52
C LEU A 79 20.40 27.60 -14.62
N TRP A 80 19.43 27.11 -15.39
CA TRP A 80 18.74 27.92 -16.39
C TRP A 80 17.87 28.99 -15.71
N VAL A 81 18.14 30.26 -16.02
CA VAL A 81 17.30 31.39 -15.63
C VAL A 81 16.34 31.70 -16.78
N THR A 82 15.03 31.69 -16.53
CA THR A 82 14.04 32.32 -17.41
C THR A 82 13.74 33.74 -16.90
N ASN A 83 13.23 34.60 -17.80
CA ASN A 83 12.98 36.02 -17.55
C ASN A 83 11.97 36.36 -16.43
N GLU A 84 11.42 35.38 -15.71
CA GLU A 84 10.34 35.56 -14.71
C GLU A 84 10.66 35.02 -13.30
N GLY A 85 11.91 34.70 -12.98
CA GLY A 85 12.33 34.32 -11.62
C GLY A 85 12.31 32.82 -11.31
N ARG A 86 12.99 32.45 -10.21
CA ARG A 86 13.42 31.09 -9.86
C ARG A 86 12.25 30.17 -9.46
N VAL A 87 11.77 29.30 -10.36
CA VAL A 87 11.26 27.95 -10.03
C VAL A 87 11.32 27.05 -11.28
N LYS A 88 11.88 25.83 -11.19
CA LYS A 88 11.44 24.68 -12.00
C LYS A 88 11.17 23.50 -11.09
N LYS A 89 9.89 23.23 -10.83
CA LYS A 89 9.42 21.92 -10.35
C LYS A 89 9.21 21.06 -11.59
N PHE A 90 9.89 19.93 -11.67
CA PHE A 90 9.52 18.87 -12.60
C PHE A 90 8.44 18.02 -11.92
N GLN A 91 7.29 17.88 -12.57
CA GLN A 91 6.31 16.83 -12.29
C GLN A 91 6.18 16.07 -13.61
N ILE A 92 6.78 14.87 -13.68
CA ILE A 92 6.56 13.97 -14.82
C ILE A 92 5.21 13.28 -14.57
N ASP A 93 4.15 13.82 -15.16
CA ASP A 93 2.96 13.04 -15.51
C ASP A 93 3.09 12.72 -17.02
N ARG A 94 2.77 11.52 -17.53
CA ARG A 94 1.37 11.13 -17.71
C ARG A 94 1.09 9.66 -18.08
N GLU A 95 -0.13 9.30 -17.67
CA GLU A 95 -1.12 8.35 -18.16
C GLU A 95 -0.95 7.71 -19.55
N HIS A 96 -1.35 6.44 -19.66
CA HIS A 96 -2.60 6.15 -20.38
C HIS A 96 -3.45 5.09 -19.67
N SER A 97 -4.76 5.40 -19.56
CA SER A 97 -5.86 4.60 -18.98
C SER A 97 -5.95 4.46 -17.45
N GLY A 98 -6.18 5.58 -16.74
CA GLY A 98 -6.84 5.55 -15.42
C GLY A 98 -6.05 5.00 -14.23
N GLY A 99 -4.72 4.89 -14.32
CA GLY A 99 -3.81 4.46 -13.25
C GLY A 99 -2.96 5.60 -12.66
N LYS A 100 -2.56 5.48 -11.39
CA LYS A 100 -1.68 6.44 -10.68
C LYS A 100 -0.25 6.45 -11.26
N ALA A 101 0.46 7.59 -11.13
CA ALA A 101 1.87 7.75 -11.49
C ALA A 101 2.78 6.67 -10.85
N THR A 102 3.70 6.12 -11.65
CA THR A 102 4.67 5.07 -11.26
C THR A 102 6.04 5.63 -10.91
N HIS A 103 6.34 6.87 -11.32
CA HIS A 103 7.60 7.56 -11.08
C HIS A 103 7.34 9.00 -10.66
N MET A 104 8.21 9.57 -9.82
CA MET A 104 8.19 10.98 -9.42
C MET A 104 9.61 11.54 -9.53
N GLY A 105 9.77 12.76 -10.03
CA GLY A 105 11.08 13.42 -10.12
C GLY A 105 11.10 14.72 -9.32
N ARG A 106 12.24 15.08 -8.71
CA ARG A 106 12.46 16.40 -8.11
C ARG A 106 13.91 16.82 -8.27
N GLU A 107 14.11 18.09 -8.59
CA GLU A 107 15.40 18.76 -8.57
C GLU A 107 15.35 19.92 -7.57
N ASP A 108 16.21 19.90 -6.54
CA ASP A 108 16.24 20.96 -5.52
C ASP A 108 17.55 20.95 -4.69
N GLU A 109 17.68 21.83 -3.69
CA GLU A 109 18.72 21.73 -2.66
C GLU A 109 18.68 20.33 -2.01
N ILE A 110 19.84 19.70 -1.86
CA ILE A 110 19.94 18.30 -1.40
C ILE A 110 19.23 18.04 -0.06
N LYS A 111 19.17 19.04 0.83
CA LYS A 111 18.44 18.93 2.10
C LYS A 111 16.92 18.83 1.88
N ALA A 112 16.38 19.60 0.95
CA ALA A 112 14.96 19.56 0.60
C ALA A 112 14.61 18.24 -0.10
N VAL A 113 15.48 17.77 -0.99
CA VAL A 113 15.35 16.47 -1.66
C VAL A 113 15.28 15.32 -0.64
N PHE A 114 16.17 15.29 0.35
CA PHE A 114 16.14 14.23 1.37
C PHE A 114 14.99 14.34 2.37
N LYS A 115 14.47 15.55 2.62
CA LYS A 115 13.23 15.72 3.39
C LYS A 115 12.03 15.11 2.66
N ASP A 116 11.97 15.31 1.35
CA ASP A 116 10.93 14.74 0.50
C ASP A 116 11.07 13.23 0.33
N ASP A 117 12.30 12.71 0.28
CA ASP A 117 12.55 11.27 0.25
C ASP A 117 11.90 10.55 1.43
N VAL A 118 12.00 11.09 2.64
CA VAL A 118 11.33 10.54 3.83
C VAL A 118 9.81 10.53 3.67
N LYS A 119 9.24 11.55 3.03
CA LYS A 119 7.81 11.63 2.77
C LYS A 119 7.39 10.61 1.72
N HIS A 120 8.08 10.55 0.58
CA HIS A 120 7.78 9.64 -0.51
C HIS A 120 8.03 8.17 -0.16
N GLY A 121 9.02 7.89 0.69
CA GLY A 121 9.23 6.58 1.32
C GLY A 121 8.00 6.07 2.09
N ARG A 122 7.32 6.95 2.84
CA ARG A 122 6.06 6.60 3.52
C ARG A 122 4.90 6.38 2.54
N GLU A 123 4.95 7.09 1.42
CA GLU A 123 4.00 6.90 0.31
C GLU A 123 4.33 5.64 -0.52
N GLY A 124 5.41 4.93 -0.19
CA GLY A 124 5.91 3.70 -0.81
C GLY A 124 6.56 3.91 -2.17
N TYR A 125 7.33 4.98 -2.26
CA TYR A 125 8.31 5.13 -3.31
C TYR A 125 9.71 4.93 -2.74
N TYR A 126 10.61 4.43 -3.57
CA TYR A 126 12.03 4.36 -3.27
C TYR A 126 12.80 5.14 -4.35
N PRO A 127 13.95 5.74 -4.03
CA PRO A 127 14.73 6.51 -4.99
C PRO A 127 15.36 5.59 -6.04
N ALA A 128 14.72 5.44 -7.20
CA ALA A 128 15.29 4.70 -8.34
C ALA A 128 16.51 5.40 -8.93
N SER A 129 16.56 6.74 -8.83
CA SER A 129 17.81 7.45 -9.04
C SER A 129 18.00 8.68 -8.14
N LEU A 130 19.25 9.02 -7.83
CA LEU A 130 19.72 10.19 -7.11
C LEU A 130 21.02 10.67 -7.76
N GLN A 131 21.02 11.93 -8.17
CA GLN A 131 22.19 12.64 -8.66
C GLN A 131 22.43 13.87 -7.82
N VAL A 132 23.70 14.19 -7.59
CA VAL A 132 24.14 15.29 -6.73
C VAL A 132 25.21 16.09 -7.45
N TYR A 133 25.02 17.41 -7.51
CA TYR A 133 25.93 18.30 -8.21
C TYR A 133 26.02 19.67 -7.50
N ARG A 134 27.01 20.48 -7.89
CA ARG A 134 27.15 21.86 -7.38
C ARG A 134 26.39 22.82 -8.26
N SER A 135 25.62 23.71 -7.64
CA SER A 135 24.92 24.79 -8.32
C SER A 135 25.16 26.11 -7.58
N GLU A 136 25.85 27.05 -8.23
CA GLU A 136 26.26 28.37 -7.72
C GLU A 136 26.81 28.35 -6.28
N ASN A 137 25.94 28.49 -5.28
CA ASN A 137 26.28 28.59 -3.85
C ASN A 137 25.83 27.39 -2.99
N GLN A 138 25.26 26.33 -3.58
CA GLN A 138 24.71 25.20 -2.82
C GLN A 138 24.94 23.84 -3.49
N THR A 139 24.70 22.78 -2.72
CA THR A 139 24.66 21.41 -3.23
C THR A 139 23.22 21.08 -3.59
N ALA A 140 22.98 20.78 -4.86
CA ALA A 140 21.68 20.40 -5.37
C ALA A 140 21.65 18.91 -5.71
N ALA A 141 20.45 18.36 -5.79
CA ALA A 141 20.23 16.98 -6.20
C ALA A 141 19.02 16.87 -7.13
N LEU A 142 19.12 15.99 -8.11
CA LEU A 142 18.02 15.49 -8.93
C LEU A 142 17.75 14.06 -8.48
N ILE A 143 16.53 13.77 -8.04
CA ILE A 143 16.12 12.43 -7.61
C ILE A 143 14.91 11.99 -8.42
N ILE A 144 14.87 10.72 -8.78
CA ILE A 144 13.72 10.04 -9.36
C ILE A 144 13.33 8.94 -8.39
N TRP A 145 12.11 9.01 -7.89
CA TRP A 145 11.48 7.96 -7.12
C TRP A 145 10.68 7.03 -8.03
N GLU A 146 10.83 5.73 -7.85
CA GLU A 146 9.98 4.70 -8.45
C GLU A 146 9.07 4.14 -7.37
N LYS A 147 7.84 3.82 -7.76
CA LYS A 147 6.86 3.28 -6.83
C LYS A 147 7.17 1.81 -6.54
N GLY A 148 7.31 1.48 -5.25
CA GLY A 148 7.40 0.10 -4.82
C GLY A 148 7.31 -0.13 -3.31
N TYR A 149 6.65 -1.22 -2.94
CA TYR A 149 6.30 -1.67 -1.59
C TYR A 149 6.99 -3.00 -1.32
N GLY A 150 7.97 -2.99 -0.42
CA GLY A 150 8.77 -4.17 -0.09
C GLY A 150 10.23 -4.06 -0.52
N VAL A 151 10.57 -3.04 -1.33
CA VAL A 151 11.97 -2.66 -1.57
C VAL A 151 12.46 -1.86 -0.36
N ARG A 152 13.42 -2.42 0.38
CA ARG A 152 14.17 -1.63 1.35
C ARG A 152 15.14 -0.75 0.60
N TYR A 153 15.29 0.48 1.06
CA TYR A 153 16.34 1.34 0.54
C TYR A 153 17.05 2.12 1.64
N ARG A 154 18.27 2.54 1.31
CA ARG A 154 19.05 3.49 2.12
C ARG A 154 19.76 4.47 1.21
N VAL A 155 19.62 5.77 1.50
CA VAL A 155 20.50 6.79 0.93
C VAL A 155 21.63 7.04 1.92
N GLN A 156 22.86 6.78 1.52
CA GLN A 156 24.06 6.98 2.35
C GLN A 156 24.97 8.00 1.68
N SER A 157 25.67 8.82 2.47
CA SER A 157 26.72 9.70 1.94
C SER A 157 28.03 9.50 2.69
N GLY A 158 29.16 9.54 2.00
CA GLY A 158 30.48 9.32 2.58
C GLY A 158 31.61 9.70 1.62
N SER A 159 32.86 9.56 2.04
CA SER A 159 34.04 9.87 1.22
C SER A 159 34.84 8.63 0.80
N ASN A 160 34.43 7.44 1.25
CA ASN A 160 35.08 6.16 0.95
C ASN A 160 34.02 5.10 0.63
N LEU A 161 33.98 4.64 -0.62
CA LEU A 161 33.00 3.65 -1.07
C LEU A 161 33.21 2.27 -0.43
N THR A 162 34.45 1.90 -0.11
CA THR A 162 34.76 0.61 0.54
C THR A 162 34.16 0.54 1.93
N ASP A 163 34.36 1.58 2.75
CA ASP A 163 33.78 1.64 4.10
C ASP A 163 32.25 1.67 4.06
N MET A 164 31.69 2.31 3.03
CA MET A 164 30.24 2.36 2.81
C MET A 164 29.67 0.98 2.44
N ASP A 165 30.37 0.22 1.59
CA ASP A 165 30.01 -1.16 1.22
C ASP A 165 30.15 -2.14 2.40
N GLU A 166 31.22 -2.03 3.18
CA GLU A 166 31.41 -2.83 4.39
C GLU A 166 30.28 -2.63 5.41
N GLN A 167 29.82 -1.39 5.59
CA GLN A 167 28.66 -1.07 6.44
C GLN A 167 27.34 -1.67 5.95
N MET A 168 27.26 -2.06 4.67
CA MET A 168 26.05 -2.60 4.04
C MET A 168 26.11 -4.11 3.84
N ARG A 169 27.24 -4.76 4.10
CA ARG A 169 27.47 -6.20 3.87
C ARG A 169 26.39 -7.10 4.49
N ASP A 170 25.98 -6.81 5.72
CA ASP A 170 24.98 -7.62 6.44
C ASP A 170 23.52 -7.23 6.14
N SER A 171 23.30 -6.12 5.42
CA SER A 171 21.96 -5.59 5.14
C SER A 171 21.24 -6.27 3.97
N ARG A 172 21.97 -7.06 3.17
CA ARG A 172 21.55 -7.63 1.88
C ARG A 172 21.06 -6.58 0.86
N MET A 173 21.43 -5.31 1.05
CA MET A 173 21.17 -4.26 0.07
C MET A 173 22.37 -4.14 -0.87
N LYS A 174 22.10 -3.95 -2.15
CA LYS A 174 23.11 -3.76 -3.20
C LYS A 174 23.13 -2.28 -3.60
N PRO A 175 24.27 -1.75 -4.06
CA PRO A 175 24.33 -0.39 -4.56
C PRO A 175 23.51 -0.33 -5.86
N ALA A 176 22.39 0.38 -5.82
CA ALA A 176 21.51 0.59 -6.97
C ALA A 176 21.98 1.77 -7.82
N GLN A 177 22.51 2.81 -7.17
CA GLN A 177 23.16 3.92 -7.85
C GLN A 177 24.20 4.60 -6.95
N ILE A 178 25.23 5.15 -7.58
CA ILE A 178 26.23 5.99 -6.95
C ILE A 178 26.27 7.33 -7.69
N SER A 179 26.10 8.42 -6.95
CA SER A 179 26.37 9.77 -7.43
C SER A 179 27.59 10.35 -6.73
N THR A 180 28.43 11.04 -7.48
CA THR A 180 29.67 11.65 -6.97
C THR A 180 29.58 13.15 -7.01
N LEU A 181 29.86 13.79 -5.89
CA LEU A 181 30.10 15.23 -5.79
C LEU A 181 31.62 15.46 -5.76
N PRO A 182 32.24 15.96 -6.84
CA PRO A 182 33.69 16.14 -6.91
C PRO A 182 34.22 17.05 -5.80
N GLY A 183 35.46 16.91 -5.39
CA GLY A 183 36.15 17.84 -4.49
C GLY A 183 36.10 19.29 -4.96
N LYS A 184 36.17 20.29 -4.06
CA LYS A 184 36.41 21.70 -4.49
C LYS A 184 37.87 21.90 -4.93
N THR A 185 38.78 21.07 -4.43
CA THR A 185 40.22 21.07 -4.72
C THR A 185 40.75 19.63 -4.57
N LEU A 186 41.98 19.35 -5.01
CA LEU A 186 42.67 18.07 -4.77
C LEU A 186 42.79 17.68 -3.28
N ARG A 187 42.67 18.65 -2.36
CA ARG A 187 42.69 18.41 -0.89
C ARG A 187 41.32 18.07 -0.31
N HIS A 188 40.24 18.33 -1.04
CA HIS A 188 38.89 17.95 -0.65
C HIS A 188 38.50 16.68 -1.39
N LEU A 189 38.51 15.55 -0.71
CA LEU A 189 38.10 14.28 -1.31
C LEU A 189 36.67 14.37 -1.87
N PRO A 190 36.37 13.64 -2.96
CA PRO A 190 35.02 13.55 -3.48
C PRO A 190 34.07 13.00 -2.42
N LYS A 191 32.83 13.48 -2.44
CA LYS A 191 31.77 12.95 -1.59
C LYS A 191 30.83 12.11 -2.44
N TYR A 192 30.65 10.86 -2.05
CA TYR A 192 29.74 9.92 -2.69
C TYR A 192 28.38 9.93 -2.00
N TYR A 193 27.35 9.72 -2.80
CA TYR A 193 25.97 9.51 -2.39
C TYR A 193 25.53 8.21 -3.03
N VAL A 194 25.29 7.19 -2.21
CA VAL A 194 24.92 5.85 -2.67
C VAL A 194 23.48 5.59 -2.29
N VAL A 195 22.70 5.17 -3.27
CA VAL A 195 21.39 4.56 -3.06
C VAL A 195 21.56 3.06 -3.04
N TRP A 196 21.16 2.45 -1.93
CA TRP A 196 21.16 1.01 -1.73
C TRP A 196 19.73 0.48 -1.85
N HIS A 197 19.50 -0.59 -2.60
CA HIS A 197 18.20 -1.29 -2.66
C HIS A 197 18.35 -2.74 -2.20
N SER A 198 17.34 -3.29 -1.55
CA SER A 198 17.14 -4.74 -1.52
C SER A 198 16.57 -5.21 -2.85
N ASP A 199 16.76 -6.49 -3.17
CA ASP A 199 15.93 -7.16 -4.18
C ASP A 199 14.45 -7.11 -3.76
N GLU A 200 13.53 -7.45 -4.68
CA GLU A 200 12.13 -7.74 -4.31
C GLU A 200 12.11 -8.76 -3.17
N PHE A 201 11.17 -8.60 -2.24
CA PHE A 201 11.10 -9.48 -1.08
C PHE A 201 10.80 -10.90 -1.54
N SER A 202 11.67 -11.84 -1.17
CA SER A 202 11.40 -13.26 -1.28
C SER A 202 11.91 -14.02 -0.07
N TRP A 203 11.18 -15.06 0.32
CA TRP A 203 11.62 -16.04 1.31
C TRP A 203 12.62 -17.05 0.76
N ALA A 204 12.91 -17.05 -0.54
CA ALA A 204 13.97 -17.89 -1.11
C ALA A 204 15.28 -17.71 -0.31
N GLU A 205 15.83 -18.83 0.19
CA GLU A 205 17.07 -18.87 0.97
C GLU A 205 17.05 -18.07 2.30
N ARG A 206 15.86 -17.73 2.81
CA ARG A 206 15.69 -17.07 4.11
C ARG A 206 15.05 -17.99 5.13
N ASP A 207 15.51 -17.88 6.38
CA ASP A 207 14.80 -18.42 7.53
C ASP A 207 13.56 -17.58 7.81
N ILE A 208 12.42 -18.24 8.06
CA ILE A 208 11.19 -17.58 8.46
C ILE A 208 11.19 -17.52 10.00
N PRO A 209 11.37 -16.34 10.63
CA PRO A 209 11.38 -16.26 12.07
C PRO A 209 10.00 -16.61 12.62
N ARG A 210 9.99 -17.43 13.67
CA ARG A 210 8.78 -17.81 14.41
C ARG A 210 8.81 -17.22 15.81
N THR A 211 7.70 -16.62 16.23
CA THR A 211 7.47 -16.16 17.60
C THR A 211 6.19 -16.78 18.15
N ALA A 212 6.10 -16.89 19.47
CA ALA A 212 4.96 -17.51 20.13
C ALA A 212 4.69 -16.81 21.47
N LEU A 213 3.42 -16.72 21.86
CA LEU A 213 3.09 -16.48 23.27
C LEU A 213 3.35 -17.76 24.06
N ALA A 214 3.77 -17.62 25.31
CA ALA A 214 3.96 -18.77 26.20
C ALA A 214 2.72 -19.67 26.17
N ASP A 215 2.94 -20.95 25.91
CA ASP A 215 1.88 -21.95 25.79
C ASP A 215 2.00 -22.97 26.94
N PRO A 216 0.95 -23.15 27.75
CA PRO A 216 0.94 -24.18 28.79
C PRO A 216 0.82 -25.61 28.24
N LEU A 217 0.48 -25.80 26.96
CA LEU A 217 0.24 -27.08 26.32
C LEU A 217 1.13 -27.17 25.08
N ALA A 218 2.41 -27.48 25.25
CA ALA A 218 3.39 -27.60 24.17
C ALA A 218 2.92 -28.59 23.09
N MET A 219 2.20 -28.09 22.09
CA MET A 219 1.82 -28.85 20.92
C MET A 219 3.09 -29.02 20.08
N ASN A 220 3.38 -30.25 19.64
CA ASN A 220 4.47 -30.47 18.71
C ASN A 220 4.08 -29.87 17.36
N ALA A 221 4.42 -28.60 17.14
CA ALA A 221 3.89 -27.77 16.07
C ALA A 221 4.63 -27.95 14.73
N THR A 222 5.62 -28.87 14.65
CA THR A 222 6.53 -28.96 13.50
C THR A 222 5.81 -29.19 12.16
N GLU A 223 4.78 -30.03 12.10
CA GLU A 223 4.02 -30.24 10.86
C GLU A 223 3.24 -28.99 10.43
N LEU A 224 2.63 -28.29 11.38
CA LEU A 224 1.94 -27.02 11.12
C LEU A 224 2.92 -25.92 10.69
N ASP A 225 4.05 -25.82 11.39
CA ASP A 225 5.11 -24.86 11.09
C ASP A 225 5.62 -25.06 9.66
N LEU A 226 5.90 -26.31 9.26
CA LEU A 226 6.33 -26.66 7.90
C LEU A 226 5.27 -26.31 6.84
N ALA A 227 3.99 -26.59 7.12
CA ALA A 227 2.90 -26.26 6.21
C ALA A 227 2.74 -24.74 6.03
N VAL A 228 2.83 -23.97 7.13
CA VAL A 228 2.77 -22.50 7.06
C VAL A 228 3.97 -21.94 6.31
N GLU A 229 5.18 -22.43 6.58
CA GLU A 229 6.40 -22.00 5.88
C GLU A 229 6.33 -22.29 4.38
N GLN A 230 5.78 -23.43 3.98
CA GLN A 230 5.61 -23.78 2.57
C GLN A 230 4.72 -22.76 1.84
N GLU A 231 3.58 -22.40 2.42
CA GLU A 231 2.67 -21.40 1.83
C GLU A 231 3.28 -20.00 1.83
N MET A 232 3.96 -19.62 2.92
CA MET A 232 4.66 -18.34 2.99
C MET A 232 5.72 -18.21 1.91
N ARG A 233 6.51 -19.26 1.65
CA ARG A 233 7.52 -19.29 0.59
C ARG A 233 6.90 -19.27 -0.82
N SER A 234 5.77 -19.94 -1.01
CA SER A 234 5.14 -20.05 -2.34
C SER A 234 4.55 -18.72 -2.82
N PHE A 235 4.12 -17.86 -1.91
CA PHE A 235 3.47 -16.58 -2.21
C PHE A 235 4.25 -15.36 -1.67
N ASP A 236 5.47 -15.57 -1.18
CA ASP A 236 6.29 -14.56 -0.52
C ASP A 236 5.52 -13.74 0.54
N ILE A 237 4.68 -14.42 1.33
CA ILE A 237 3.82 -13.79 2.35
C ILE A 237 4.69 -13.24 3.47
N PRO A 238 4.74 -11.91 3.70
CA PRO A 238 5.68 -11.33 4.66
C PRO A 238 5.42 -11.74 6.11
N SER A 239 4.15 -11.93 6.49
CA SER A 239 3.74 -12.17 7.86
C SER A 239 2.48 -13.02 7.92
N VAL A 240 2.47 -14.01 8.82
CA VAL A 240 1.28 -14.79 9.17
C VAL A 240 1.17 -14.85 10.68
N SER A 241 -0.01 -14.64 11.24
CA SER A 241 -0.31 -14.91 12.65
C SER A 241 -1.46 -15.90 12.76
N LEU A 242 -1.31 -16.87 13.64
CA LEU A 242 -2.23 -18.00 13.76
C LEU A 242 -2.52 -18.28 15.24
N CYS A 243 -3.80 -18.48 15.54
CA CYS A 243 -4.28 -18.87 16.86
C CYS A 243 -5.25 -20.05 16.74
N ILE A 244 -5.07 -21.08 17.57
CA ILE A 244 -5.94 -22.26 17.61
C ILE A 244 -6.61 -22.33 18.98
N TYR A 245 -7.93 -22.45 18.97
CA TYR A 245 -8.73 -22.71 20.16
C TYR A 245 -9.32 -24.13 20.12
N ARG A 246 -9.40 -24.76 21.28
CA ARG A 246 -10.13 -26.02 21.46
C ARG A 246 -10.87 -25.99 22.79
N ARG A 247 -12.18 -26.23 22.75
CA ARG A 247 -13.04 -26.27 23.95
C ARG A 247 -12.89 -25.02 24.83
N GLY A 248 -12.89 -23.84 24.19
CA GLY A 248 -12.77 -22.55 24.88
C GLY A 248 -11.38 -22.22 25.44
N LYS A 249 -10.35 -23.05 25.18
CA LYS A 249 -8.97 -22.80 25.60
C LYS A 249 -8.08 -22.55 24.38
N ARG A 250 -7.21 -21.54 24.47
CA ARG A 250 -6.14 -21.29 23.51
C ARG A 250 -5.12 -22.41 23.60
N LEU A 251 -4.87 -23.10 22.47
CA LEU A 251 -3.89 -24.18 22.34
C LEU A 251 -2.61 -23.76 21.62
N LEU A 252 -2.67 -22.65 20.86
CA LEU A 252 -1.54 -22.13 20.10
C LEU A 252 -1.77 -20.64 19.82
N SER A 253 -0.73 -19.83 19.91
CA SER A 253 -0.70 -18.46 19.38
C SER A 253 0.71 -18.13 18.92
N VAL A 254 0.88 -18.11 17.61
CA VAL A 254 2.18 -18.04 16.93
C VAL A 254 2.13 -17.05 15.78
N SER A 255 3.27 -16.46 15.48
CA SER A 255 3.46 -15.63 14.30
C SER A 255 4.74 -16.01 13.58
N TYR A 256 4.71 -15.89 12.26
CA TYR A 256 5.79 -16.22 11.34
C TYR A 256 6.12 -15.00 10.49
N GLY A 257 7.40 -14.79 10.20
CA GLY A 257 7.87 -13.73 9.33
C GLY A 257 8.04 -12.38 10.00
N TYR A 258 7.84 -11.30 9.25
CA TYR A 258 8.10 -9.93 9.68
C TYR A 258 6.85 -9.07 9.65
N SER A 259 6.53 -8.39 10.76
CA SER A 259 5.44 -7.41 10.81
C SER A 259 5.75 -6.14 10.01
N ASP A 260 7.03 -5.84 9.80
CA ASP A 260 7.52 -4.79 8.90
C ASP A 260 8.78 -5.30 8.19
N LEU A 261 8.70 -5.47 6.87
CA LEU A 261 9.80 -5.88 6.00
C LEU A 261 10.95 -4.87 5.99
N ARG A 262 10.68 -3.58 6.19
CA ARG A 262 11.70 -2.52 6.13
C ARG A 262 12.66 -2.61 7.30
N THR A 263 12.13 -2.86 8.49
CA THR A 263 12.90 -3.00 9.73
C THR A 263 13.25 -4.43 10.07
N GLU A 264 12.73 -5.42 9.32
CA GLU A 264 12.79 -6.85 9.66
C GLU A 264 12.30 -7.11 11.10
N THR A 265 11.30 -6.33 11.54
CA THR A 265 10.71 -6.55 12.85
C THR A 265 9.96 -7.87 12.81
N LYS A 266 10.39 -8.83 13.64
CA LYS A 266 9.75 -10.15 13.73
C LYS A 266 8.27 -9.98 14.06
N ALA A 267 7.42 -10.64 13.28
CA ALA A 267 6.01 -10.73 13.60
C ALA A 267 5.83 -11.37 14.97
N HIS A 268 4.84 -10.90 15.72
CA HIS A 268 4.52 -11.30 17.08
C HIS A 268 3.01 -11.60 17.18
N PRO A 269 2.54 -12.53 18.04
CA PRO A 269 1.10 -12.82 18.13
C PRO A 269 0.25 -11.66 18.66
N LEU A 270 0.89 -10.63 19.21
CA LEU A 270 0.24 -9.37 19.59
C LEU A 270 0.10 -8.37 18.45
N ASN A 271 0.68 -8.66 17.27
CA ASN A 271 0.44 -7.81 16.11
C ASN A 271 -1.00 -7.94 15.61
N SER A 272 -1.53 -6.84 15.12
CA SER A 272 -2.89 -6.77 14.57
C SER A 272 -2.88 -6.69 13.04
N TYR A 273 -3.95 -7.19 12.44
CA TYR A 273 -4.14 -7.30 11.00
C TYR A 273 -5.51 -6.74 10.64
N ARG A 274 -5.62 -6.09 9.48
CA ARG A 274 -6.90 -5.74 8.86
C ARG A 274 -7.59 -7.02 8.46
N ILE A 275 -8.71 -7.33 9.11
CA ILE A 275 -9.37 -8.64 8.99
C ILE A 275 -10.41 -8.70 7.86
N ALA A 276 -10.54 -7.62 7.10
CA ALA A 276 -11.47 -7.49 5.98
C ALA A 276 -12.85 -8.08 6.36
N SER A 277 -13.42 -8.94 5.52
CA SER A 277 -14.78 -9.45 5.64
C SER A 277 -15.08 -10.27 6.91
N ILE A 278 -14.09 -10.64 7.73
CA ILE A 278 -14.36 -11.16 9.08
C ILE A 278 -15.10 -10.12 9.94
N SER A 279 -14.92 -8.83 9.64
CA SER A 279 -15.69 -7.69 10.19
C SER A 279 -17.22 -7.90 10.16
N LYS A 280 -17.72 -8.63 9.16
CA LYS A 280 -19.16 -8.92 9.01
C LYS A 280 -19.70 -9.75 10.18
N THR A 281 -18.89 -10.65 10.74
CA THR A 281 -19.28 -11.44 11.92
C THR A 281 -19.55 -10.52 13.11
N ILE A 282 -18.71 -9.50 13.31
CA ILE A 282 -18.86 -8.52 14.40
C ILE A 282 -20.16 -7.72 14.23
N THR A 283 -20.43 -7.24 13.01
CA THR A 283 -21.68 -6.54 12.69
C THR A 283 -22.91 -7.43 12.89
N ALA A 284 -22.83 -8.70 12.50
CA ALA A 284 -23.92 -9.65 12.70
C ALA A 284 -24.21 -9.88 14.19
N MET A 285 -23.19 -9.94 15.05
CA MET A 285 -23.37 -9.99 16.51
C MET A 285 -24.04 -8.71 17.04
N GLY A 286 -23.70 -7.53 16.52
CA GLY A 286 -24.38 -6.29 16.88
C GLY A 286 -25.88 -6.30 16.54
N ILE A 287 -26.24 -6.82 15.37
CA ILE A 287 -27.66 -7.00 14.97
C ILE A 287 -28.35 -8.05 15.84
N ALA A 288 -27.68 -9.17 16.10
CA ALA A 288 -28.17 -10.23 16.98
C ALA A 288 -28.53 -9.67 18.37
N GLU A 289 -27.68 -8.83 18.93
CA GLU A 289 -27.91 -8.23 20.23
C GLU A 289 -29.13 -7.30 20.24
N LEU A 290 -29.32 -6.49 19.20
CA LEU A 290 -30.52 -5.64 19.08
C LEU A 290 -31.80 -6.48 18.95
N VAL A 291 -31.73 -7.63 18.27
CA VAL A 291 -32.84 -8.58 18.18
C VAL A 291 -33.11 -9.24 19.53
N ASN A 292 -32.08 -9.67 20.25
CA ASN A 292 -32.19 -10.28 21.58
C ASN A 292 -32.86 -9.31 22.58
N ARG A 293 -32.51 -8.02 22.49
CA ARG A 293 -33.12 -6.94 23.29
C ARG A 293 -34.53 -6.54 22.81
N ARG A 294 -35.05 -7.18 21.76
CA ARG A 294 -36.34 -6.87 21.12
C ARG A 294 -36.44 -5.43 20.61
N LEU A 295 -35.30 -4.79 20.33
CA LEU A 295 -35.22 -3.45 19.73
C LEU A 295 -35.31 -3.50 18.20
N LEU A 296 -35.03 -4.68 17.62
CA LEU A 296 -35.06 -4.93 16.19
C LEU A 296 -35.70 -6.31 15.90
N SER A 297 -36.34 -6.46 14.75
CA SER A 297 -36.74 -7.77 14.22
C SER A 297 -35.97 -8.05 12.92
N LEU A 298 -35.64 -9.31 12.68
CA LEU A 298 -35.04 -9.75 11.41
C LEU A 298 -35.94 -9.44 10.21
N ASP A 299 -37.26 -9.38 10.43
CA ASP A 299 -38.24 -9.11 9.38
C ASP A 299 -38.61 -7.62 9.28
N SER A 300 -37.97 -6.76 10.09
CA SER A 300 -38.09 -5.30 9.96
C SER A 300 -37.69 -4.85 8.56
N ARG A 301 -38.49 -3.94 7.97
CA ARG A 301 -38.18 -3.35 6.67
C ARG A 301 -36.98 -2.41 6.80
N VAL A 302 -36.08 -2.46 5.82
CA VAL A 302 -34.91 -1.56 5.80
C VAL A 302 -35.32 -0.17 5.31
N PHE A 303 -36.19 -0.12 4.29
CA PHE A 303 -36.56 1.12 3.60
C PHE A 303 -38.06 1.41 3.65
N GLY A 304 -38.42 2.64 3.27
CA GLY A 304 -39.79 3.11 3.14
C GLY A 304 -40.35 3.73 4.42
N PRO A 305 -41.65 4.08 4.45
CA PRO A 305 -42.26 4.82 5.58
C PRO A 305 -42.22 4.09 6.93
N LYS A 306 -42.10 2.77 6.89
CA LYS A 306 -41.94 1.90 8.08
C LYS A 306 -40.54 1.26 8.13
N GLY A 307 -39.62 1.76 7.32
CA GLY A 307 -38.24 1.28 7.26
C GLY A 307 -37.43 1.79 8.45
N VAL A 308 -36.43 1.02 8.86
CA VAL A 308 -35.49 1.43 9.90
C VAL A 308 -34.58 2.58 9.41
N LEU A 309 -34.24 2.59 8.12
CA LEU A 309 -33.39 3.62 7.53
C LEU A 309 -34.21 4.64 6.72
N SER A 310 -33.89 5.91 6.90
CA SER A 310 -34.51 7.04 6.20
C SER A 310 -33.87 7.30 4.83
N PHE A 311 -33.88 6.30 3.94
CA PHE A 311 -33.46 6.46 2.53
C PHE A 311 -34.65 6.37 1.59
N ASN A 312 -34.66 7.24 0.58
CA ASN A 312 -35.64 7.19 -0.51
C ASN A 312 -35.19 6.16 -1.55
N VAL A 313 -35.94 5.06 -1.65
CA VAL A 313 -35.70 4.04 -2.69
C VAL A 313 -36.16 4.54 -4.05
N ASN A 314 -35.40 4.20 -5.10
CA ASN A 314 -35.74 4.55 -6.47
C ASN A 314 -37.12 3.96 -6.86
N SER A 315 -38.02 4.81 -7.36
CA SER A 315 -39.37 4.41 -7.78
C SER A 315 -39.37 3.40 -8.93
N ALA A 316 -38.29 3.33 -9.72
CA ALA A 316 -38.08 2.31 -10.75
C ALA A 316 -37.93 0.89 -10.18
N HIS A 317 -37.56 0.75 -8.90
CA HIS A 317 -37.36 -0.54 -8.23
C HIS A 317 -38.18 -0.63 -6.94
N PRO A 318 -39.52 -0.68 -7.04
CA PRO A 318 -40.41 -0.63 -5.88
C PRO A 318 -40.20 -1.81 -4.93
N TRP A 319 -39.63 -2.94 -5.39
CA TRP A 319 -39.37 -4.09 -4.54
C TRP A 319 -38.29 -3.86 -3.48
N LEU A 320 -37.47 -2.81 -3.60
CA LEU A 320 -36.50 -2.44 -2.56
C LEU A 320 -37.17 -2.14 -1.22
N ARG A 321 -38.43 -1.68 -1.21
CA ARG A 321 -39.21 -1.50 0.02
C ARG A 321 -39.47 -2.80 0.78
N TYR A 322 -39.25 -3.95 0.15
CA TYR A 322 -39.41 -5.27 0.76
C TYR A 322 -38.10 -5.87 1.28
N VAL A 323 -36.96 -5.18 1.15
CA VAL A 323 -35.72 -5.60 1.81
C VAL A 323 -35.93 -5.58 3.33
N THR A 324 -35.53 -6.66 3.99
CA THR A 324 -35.56 -6.82 5.45
C THR A 324 -34.14 -6.89 6.00
N VAL A 325 -33.99 -6.75 7.32
CA VAL A 325 -32.71 -6.94 8.01
C VAL A 325 -32.14 -8.33 7.72
N ARG A 326 -32.99 -9.38 7.71
CA ARG A 326 -32.64 -10.74 7.33
C ARG A 326 -31.99 -10.81 5.94
N HIS A 327 -32.61 -10.18 4.94
CA HIS A 327 -32.06 -10.18 3.59
C HIS A 327 -30.69 -9.51 3.49
N LEU A 328 -30.39 -8.51 4.34
CA LEU A 328 -29.05 -7.92 4.38
C LEU A 328 -28.02 -8.89 4.96
N LEU A 329 -28.34 -9.56 6.08
CA LEU A 329 -27.48 -10.56 6.73
C LEU A 329 -27.18 -11.75 5.81
N GLU A 330 -28.20 -12.21 5.06
CA GLU A 330 -28.11 -13.37 4.18
C GLU A 330 -27.56 -13.04 2.78
N HIS A 331 -27.16 -11.79 2.53
CA HIS A 331 -26.73 -11.32 1.20
C HIS A 331 -27.78 -11.59 0.11
N SER A 332 -29.07 -11.45 0.43
CA SER A 332 -30.20 -11.72 -0.48
C SER A 332 -31.05 -10.48 -0.74
N SER A 333 -30.52 -9.28 -0.51
CA SER A 333 -31.23 -7.99 -0.57
C SER A 333 -31.62 -7.47 -1.96
N GLY A 334 -31.52 -8.30 -3.01
CA GLY A 334 -32.00 -7.99 -4.36
C GLY A 334 -30.91 -7.75 -5.40
N GLY A 335 -29.67 -8.15 -5.12
CA GLY A 335 -28.62 -8.17 -6.13
C GLY A 335 -27.73 -6.94 -6.18
N TRP A 336 -27.62 -6.17 -5.08
CA TRP A 336 -26.56 -5.16 -4.90
C TRP A 336 -25.19 -5.83 -4.75
N GLY A 337 -24.56 -6.17 -5.88
CA GLY A 337 -23.22 -6.71 -5.90
C GLY A 337 -22.16 -5.67 -5.52
N ASN A 338 -20.99 -6.14 -5.14
CA ASN A 338 -19.86 -5.27 -4.82
C ASN A 338 -19.43 -4.45 -6.04
N MET A 339 -19.19 -3.15 -5.84
CA MET A 339 -18.56 -2.27 -6.83
C MET A 339 -17.19 -1.87 -6.32
N GLU A 340 -16.19 -2.75 -6.51
CA GLU A 340 -14.86 -2.58 -5.92
C GLU A 340 -14.22 -1.21 -6.21
N LYS A 341 -14.45 -0.66 -7.41
CA LYS A 341 -13.92 0.66 -7.77
C LYS A 341 -14.43 1.78 -6.84
N ILE A 342 -15.68 1.66 -6.40
CA ILE A 342 -16.34 2.64 -5.54
C ILE A 342 -16.03 2.36 -4.06
N GLU A 343 -16.20 1.11 -3.65
CA GLU A 343 -15.95 0.66 -2.27
C GLU A 343 -14.50 0.92 -1.86
N PHE A 344 -13.54 0.64 -2.76
CA PHE A 344 -12.10 0.76 -2.53
C PHE A 344 -11.45 1.92 -3.30
N ASN A 345 -12.09 3.10 -3.34
CA ASN A 345 -11.44 4.38 -3.74
C ASN A 345 -10.66 4.36 -5.07
N ARG A 346 -11.00 3.46 -6.01
CA ARG A 346 -10.29 3.36 -7.28
C ARG A 346 -10.70 4.45 -8.27
N THR A 347 -11.58 5.35 -7.85
CA THR A 347 -12.02 6.55 -8.59
C THR A 347 -11.94 7.79 -7.70
N PRO A 348 -11.48 8.96 -8.18
CA PRO A 348 -11.35 10.17 -7.36
C PRO A 348 -12.62 10.60 -6.62
N GLN A 349 -13.78 10.41 -7.25
CA GLN A 349 -15.09 10.80 -6.74
C GLN A 349 -15.50 10.03 -5.48
N THR A 350 -14.93 8.84 -5.25
CA THR A 350 -15.36 7.92 -4.19
C THR A 350 -14.51 8.00 -2.93
N LYS A 351 -13.39 8.74 -2.99
CA LYS A 351 -12.46 8.99 -1.86
C LYS A 351 -13.08 9.74 -0.69
N LYS A 352 -14.10 10.56 -0.95
CA LYS A 352 -14.75 11.40 0.06
C LYS A 352 -16.08 10.84 0.57
N LEU A 353 -16.54 9.71 0.03
CA LEU A 353 -17.80 9.10 0.48
C LEU A 353 -17.59 8.48 1.86
N ASN A 354 -18.46 8.82 2.81
CA ASN A 354 -18.64 8.08 4.06
C ASN A 354 -19.69 6.95 3.85
N GLY A 355 -19.94 6.14 4.87
CA GLY A 355 -20.87 5.00 4.78
C GLY A 355 -22.29 5.39 4.31
N THR A 356 -22.85 6.46 4.86
CA THR A 356 -24.18 6.98 4.47
C THR A 356 -24.20 7.44 3.01
N ALA A 357 -23.20 8.21 2.57
CA ALA A 357 -23.10 8.67 1.19
C ALA A 357 -22.85 7.51 0.20
N LEU A 358 -22.14 6.46 0.65
CA LEU A 358 -21.96 5.24 -0.13
C LEU A 358 -23.29 4.49 -0.31
N ILE A 359 -24.11 4.38 0.74
CA ILE A 359 -25.45 3.77 0.65
C ILE A 359 -26.34 4.56 -0.31
N ASP A 360 -26.39 5.88 -0.17
CA ASP A 360 -27.17 6.75 -1.05
C ASP A 360 -26.74 6.60 -2.51
N PHE A 361 -25.43 6.53 -2.77
CA PHE A 361 -24.88 6.27 -4.10
C PHE A 361 -25.39 4.93 -4.67
N TYR A 362 -25.36 3.84 -3.89
CA TYR A 362 -25.85 2.53 -4.34
C TYR A 362 -27.35 2.54 -4.63
N ILE A 363 -28.15 3.16 -3.77
CA ILE A 363 -29.61 3.23 -3.94
C ILE A 363 -29.97 4.01 -5.21
N LYS A 364 -29.22 5.07 -5.54
CA LYS A 364 -29.46 5.90 -6.72
C LYS A 364 -28.91 5.32 -8.01
N SER A 365 -27.76 4.65 -7.95
CA SER A 365 -26.97 4.32 -9.14
C SER A 365 -27.02 2.85 -9.54
N TYR A 366 -27.52 1.96 -8.68
CA TYR A 366 -27.46 0.53 -8.92
C TYR A 366 -28.84 -0.10 -9.09
N GLU A 367 -29.02 -0.77 -10.23
CA GLU A 367 -30.22 -1.55 -10.53
C GLU A 367 -30.18 -2.92 -9.84
N PRO A 368 -31.10 -3.22 -8.91
CA PRO A 368 -31.17 -4.53 -8.28
C PRO A 368 -31.47 -5.62 -9.32
N LYS A 369 -30.66 -6.69 -9.32
CA LYS A 369 -30.73 -7.75 -10.33
C LYS A 369 -31.88 -8.74 -10.12
N PHE A 370 -32.42 -8.83 -8.90
CA PHE A 370 -33.48 -9.77 -8.54
C PHE A 370 -34.26 -9.29 -7.32
N GLN A 371 -35.39 -9.95 -7.01
CA GLN A 371 -36.21 -9.58 -5.85
C GLN A 371 -35.55 -10.00 -4.52
N PRO A 372 -35.73 -9.24 -3.42
CA PRO A 372 -35.19 -9.61 -2.11
C PRO A 372 -35.63 -11.01 -1.66
N GLY A 373 -34.71 -11.78 -1.08
CA GLY A 373 -34.94 -13.14 -0.58
C GLY A 373 -34.92 -14.24 -1.65
N THR A 374 -34.83 -13.90 -2.94
CA THR A 374 -34.92 -14.91 -4.01
C THR A 374 -33.59 -15.54 -4.41
N ARG A 375 -32.47 -14.82 -4.24
CA ARG A 375 -31.13 -15.27 -4.65
C ARG A 375 -30.06 -14.68 -3.72
N TYR A 376 -28.95 -15.40 -3.59
CA TYR A 376 -27.75 -14.93 -2.92
C TYR A 376 -26.86 -14.10 -3.86
N LEU A 377 -26.37 -12.96 -3.39
CA LEU A 377 -25.27 -12.21 -3.99
C LEU A 377 -24.49 -11.46 -2.90
N TYR A 378 -23.24 -11.87 -2.69
CA TYR A 378 -22.35 -11.25 -1.72
C TYR A 378 -22.26 -9.72 -1.87
N SER A 379 -22.44 -9.01 -0.76
CA SER A 379 -22.67 -7.56 -0.74
C SER A 379 -22.05 -6.89 0.48
N ASN A 380 -21.02 -6.08 0.26
CA ASN A 380 -20.42 -5.21 1.27
C ASN A 380 -21.40 -4.11 1.69
N ILE A 381 -22.11 -3.52 0.73
CA ILE A 381 -23.06 -2.44 1.02
C ILE A 381 -24.20 -2.91 1.93
N ALA A 382 -24.64 -4.17 1.82
CA ALA A 382 -25.63 -4.72 2.73
C ALA A 382 -25.17 -4.66 4.19
N TYR A 383 -23.89 -4.89 4.45
CA TYR A 383 -23.32 -4.80 5.79
C TYR A 383 -23.04 -3.36 6.24
N VAL A 384 -22.73 -2.45 5.33
CA VAL A 384 -22.69 -1.01 5.65
C VAL A 384 -24.09 -0.51 6.06
N MET A 385 -25.15 -0.99 5.40
CA MET A 385 -26.55 -0.72 5.80
C MET A 385 -26.87 -1.33 7.17
N LEU A 386 -26.40 -2.54 7.49
CA LEU A 386 -26.54 -3.10 8.84
C LEU A 386 -25.83 -2.25 9.89
N GLY A 387 -24.66 -1.69 9.58
CA GLY A 387 -23.98 -0.71 10.43
C GLY A 387 -24.85 0.52 10.71
N GLN A 388 -25.46 1.11 9.68
CA GLN A 388 -26.40 2.23 9.84
C GLN A 388 -27.65 1.83 10.63
N ILE A 389 -28.17 0.61 10.47
CA ILE A 389 -29.31 0.10 11.26
C ILE A 389 -28.95 0.06 12.74
N ILE A 390 -27.73 -0.40 13.08
CA ILE A 390 -27.25 -0.39 14.47
C ILE A 390 -27.25 1.04 15.01
N GLU A 391 -26.74 2.00 14.24
CA GLU A 391 -26.72 3.41 14.67
C GLU A 391 -28.12 3.97 14.91
N GLN A 392 -29.04 3.74 13.96
CA GLN A 392 -30.41 4.25 14.06
C GLN A 392 -31.19 3.64 15.23
N VAL A 393 -31.04 2.35 15.48
CA VAL A 393 -31.78 1.65 16.55
C VAL A 393 -31.15 1.91 17.92
N SER A 394 -29.82 1.98 18.01
CA SER A 394 -29.12 2.16 19.29
C SER A 394 -28.92 3.63 19.69
N LEU A 395 -29.10 4.57 18.75
CA LEU A 395 -28.79 6.00 18.90
C LEU A 395 -27.33 6.28 19.29
N ARG A 396 -26.42 5.39 18.88
CA ARG A 396 -24.98 5.45 19.17
C ARG A 396 -24.18 5.20 17.89
N PRO A 397 -22.98 5.79 17.71
CA PRO A 397 -22.11 5.47 16.60
C PRO A 397 -21.83 3.96 16.51
N TYR A 398 -21.73 3.41 15.30
CA TYR A 398 -21.62 1.97 15.06
C TYR A 398 -20.45 1.36 15.83
N ASP A 399 -19.27 1.96 15.71
CA ASP A 399 -18.04 1.53 16.35
C ASP A 399 -18.15 1.56 17.88
N GLN A 400 -18.70 2.65 18.44
CA GLN A 400 -18.92 2.76 19.89
C GLN A 400 -19.92 1.73 20.41
N PHE A 401 -21.01 1.47 19.68
CA PHE A 401 -21.97 0.44 20.04
C PHE A 401 -21.31 -0.94 20.08
N ILE A 402 -20.58 -1.30 19.02
CA ILE A 402 -19.88 -2.58 18.92
C ILE A 402 -18.82 -2.71 20.02
N GLN A 403 -18.03 -1.66 20.27
CA GLN A 403 -17.03 -1.66 21.34
C GLN A 403 -17.66 -1.98 22.69
N ASP A 404 -18.67 -1.21 23.10
CA ASP A 404 -19.20 -1.32 24.46
C ASP A 404 -20.05 -2.58 24.69
N VAL A 405 -20.70 -3.07 23.63
CA VAL A 405 -21.69 -4.15 23.77
C VAL A 405 -21.13 -5.51 23.37
N ILE A 406 -20.18 -5.55 22.44
CA ILE A 406 -19.63 -6.80 21.90
C ILE A 406 -18.18 -7.01 22.33
N LEU A 407 -17.31 -6.02 22.13
CA LEU A 407 -15.86 -6.22 22.22
C LEU A 407 -15.33 -6.09 23.67
N ASN A 408 -15.64 -4.98 24.34
CA ASN A 408 -15.19 -4.69 25.70
C ASN A 408 -15.63 -5.75 26.73
N PRO A 409 -16.91 -6.22 26.74
CA PRO A 409 -17.32 -7.30 27.66
C PRO A 409 -16.54 -8.59 27.45
N ASN A 410 -16.06 -8.83 26.23
CA ASN A 410 -15.30 -10.00 25.82
C ASN A 410 -13.77 -9.78 25.85
N LYS A 411 -13.31 -8.62 26.33
CA LYS A 411 -11.89 -8.23 26.43
C LYS A 411 -11.15 -8.28 25.09
N ILE A 412 -11.85 -7.88 24.03
CA ILE A 412 -11.30 -7.81 22.68
C ILE A 412 -10.93 -6.35 22.39
N GLU A 413 -9.68 -6.10 21.99
CA GLU A 413 -9.12 -4.77 21.72
C GLU A 413 -9.08 -4.49 20.21
N ALA A 414 -10.15 -4.85 19.51
CA ALA A 414 -10.32 -4.55 18.10
C ALA A 414 -10.54 -3.05 17.90
N ARG A 415 -10.14 -2.52 16.74
CA ARG A 415 -10.45 -1.13 16.35
C ARG A 415 -10.79 -1.03 14.87
N ILE A 416 -11.44 0.07 14.49
CA ILE A 416 -11.53 0.44 13.08
C ILE A 416 -10.15 0.88 12.60
N GLY A 417 -9.72 0.35 11.45
CA GLY A 417 -8.47 0.74 10.81
C GLY A 417 -8.52 2.16 10.25
N ASP A 418 -7.35 2.77 10.10
CA ASP A 418 -7.19 4.04 9.40
C ASP A 418 -6.50 3.80 8.03
N VAL A 419 -6.25 4.85 7.27
CA VAL A 419 -5.43 4.81 6.06
C VAL A 419 -4.06 4.25 6.40
N GLU A 420 -3.39 4.82 7.39
CA GLU A 420 -2.10 4.35 7.88
C GLU A 420 -2.27 3.24 8.94
N PRO A 421 -1.35 2.27 9.03
CA PRO A 421 -1.35 1.30 10.11
C PRO A 421 -1.17 1.99 11.47
N GLY A 422 -1.94 1.56 12.46
CA GLY A 422 -1.76 2.00 13.85
C GLY A 422 -0.66 1.22 14.58
N ASP A 423 -0.46 1.54 15.85
CA ASP A 423 0.52 0.83 16.68
C ASP A 423 0.25 -0.68 16.71
N PHE A 424 1.32 -1.47 16.66
CA PHE A 424 1.32 -2.94 16.60
C PHE A 424 0.56 -3.54 15.39
N GLU A 425 0.01 -2.75 14.48
CA GLU A 425 -0.51 -3.23 13.20
C GLU A 425 0.65 -3.60 12.27
N VAL A 426 0.50 -4.68 11.51
CA VAL A 426 1.50 -5.03 10.49
C VAL A 426 1.50 -4.03 9.34
N SER A 427 2.62 -3.96 8.64
CA SER A 427 2.70 -3.29 7.35
C SER A 427 2.14 -4.18 6.25
N TYR A 428 1.42 -3.58 5.30
CA TYR A 428 0.85 -4.27 4.15
C TYR A 428 1.70 -4.01 2.91
N TYR A 429 1.64 -4.96 1.99
CA TYR A 429 2.39 -4.95 0.73
C TYR A 429 1.46 -5.45 -0.38
N SER A 430 1.62 -4.90 -1.59
CA SER A 430 0.84 -5.32 -2.74
C SER A 430 1.74 -6.09 -3.71
N PRO A 431 1.32 -7.25 -4.25
CA PRO A 431 2.13 -8.04 -5.19
C PRO A 431 2.52 -7.29 -6.47
N ASP A 432 1.70 -6.32 -6.88
CA ASP A 432 1.95 -5.44 -8.02
C ASP A 432 2.73 -4.16 -7.65
N ASN A 433 3.28 -4.09 -6.44
CA ASN A 433 3.96 -2.91 -5.94
C ASN A 433 3.06 -1.65 -5.93
N ALA A 434 1.74 -1.79 -5.77
CA ALA A 434 0.83 -0.68 -5.52
C ALA A 434 0.74 -0.28 -4.04
N ASN A 435 0.37 0.98 -3.77
CA ASN A 435 0.18 1.46 -2.40
C ASN A 435 -1.01 0.75 -1.75
N PRO A 436 -0.79 -0.09 -0.73
CA PRO A 436 -1.87 -0.86 -0.12
C PRO A 436 -2.85 0.05 0.65
N TYR A 437 -2.43 1.26 1.01
CA TYR A 437 -3.23 2.24 1.77
C TYR A 437 -4.02 3.20 0.89
N THR A 438 -3.70 3.29 -0.40
CA THR A 438 -4.36 4.26 -1.30
C THR A 438 -5.83 3.96 -1.52
N TYR A 439 -6.15 2.69 -1.71
CA TYR A 439 -7.46 2.27 -2.22
C TYR A 439 -8.40 1.89 -1.08
N TRP A 440 -7.88 1.60 0.11
CA TRP A 440 -8.72 1.16 1.20
C TRP A 440 -8.78 2.19 2.32
N THR A 441 -9.98 2.73 2.56
CA THR A 441 -10.30 3.50 3.77
C THR A 441 -11.16 2.60 4.66
N PRO A 442 -10.60 1.97 5.71
CA PRO A 442 -11.33 0.97 6.49
C PRO A 442 -12.59 1.55 7.15
N SER A 443 -12.55 2.80 7.61
CA SER A 443 -13.70 3.50 8.21
C SER A 443 -14.91 3.63 7.28
N LYS A 444 -14.72 3.72 5.96
CA LYS A 444 -15.82 3.76 4.99
C LYS A 444 -16.59 2.45 4.92
N LEU A 445 -15.87 1.33 5.07
CA LEU A 445 -16.43 -0.02 5.07
C LEU A 445 -16.43 -0.59 6.49
N ASN A 446 -16.51 0.24 7.53
CA ASN A 446 -16.38 -0.17 8.94
C ASN A 446 -17.11 -1.48 9.26
N ALA A 447 -18.43 -1.52 9.02
CA ALA A 447 -19.29 -2.66 9.31
C ALA A 447 -19.13 -3.87 8.37
N ALA A 448 -18.47 -3.68 7.22
CA ALA A 448 -18.30 -4.72 6.21
C ALA A 448 -16.89 -5.30 6.16
N ALA A 449 -15.87 -4.50 6.43
CA ALA A 449 -14.47 -4.85 6.23
C ALA A 449 -13.48 -4.04 7.10
N GLY A 450 -13.91 -3.10 7.93
CA GLY A 450 -13.01 -2.07 8.45
C GLY A 450 -12.25 -2.40 9.74
N TRP A 451 -12.50 -3.54 10.37
CA TRP A 451 -11.88 -3.87 11.66
C TRP A 451 -10.43 -4.37 11.51
N VAL A 452 -9.63 -4.05 12.52
CA VAL A 452 -8.23 -4.46 12.72
C VAL A 452 -8.15 -5.21 14.05
N MET A 453 -7.62 -6.43 14.02
CA MET A 453 -7.62 -7.36 15.15
C MET A 453 -6.41 -8.29 15.17
N ARG A 454 -6.09 -8.83 16.34
CA ARG A 454 -5.12 -9.92 16.53
C ARG A 454 -5.75 -11.26 16.16
N ALA A 455 -4.92 -12.24 15.76
CA ALA A 455 -5.39 -13.59 15.45
C ALA A 455 -6.13 -14.24 16.63
N GLU A 456 -5.67 -14.00 17.86
CA GLU A 456 -6.30 -14.50 19.08
C GLU A 456 -7.73 -13.96 19.26
N GLU A 457 -7.93 -12.67 19.00
CA GLU A 457 -9.23 -12.03 19.15
C GLU A 457 -10.24 -12.50 18.10
N VAL A 458 -9.77 -12.80 16.88
CA VAL A 458 -10.60 -13.40 15.84
C VAL A 458 -11.15 -14.76 16.33
N GLY A 459 -10.28 -15.60 16.93
CA GLY A 459 -10.70 -16.85 17.55
C GLY A 459 -11.72 -16.64 18.67
N GLY A 460 -11.52 -15.61 19.50
CA GLY A 460 -12.48 -15.16 20.51
C GLY A 460 -13.84 -14.80 19.93
N ILE A 461 -13.90 -13.94 18.90
CA ILE A 461 -15.16 -13.55 18.24
C ILE A 461 -15.95 -14.77 17.77
N PHE A 462 -15.30 -15.73 17.11
CA PHE A 462 -16.00 -16.93 16.66
C PHE A 462 -16.54 -17.75 17.83
N TYR A 463 -15.75 -17.95 18.89
CA TYR A 463 -16.20 -18.65 20.08
C TYR A 463 -17.41 -17.97 20.76
N PHE A 464 -17.35 -16.65 20.96
CA PHE A 464 -18.44 -15.89 21.58
C PHE A 464 -19.68 -15.81 20.69
N SER A 465 -19.51 -15.67 19.37
CA SER A 465 -20.62 -15.65 18.41
C SER A 465 -21.50 -16.91 18.52
N VAL A 466 -20.87 -18.09 18.64
CA VAL A 466 -21.57 -19.37 18.80
C VAL A 466 -22.23 -19.47 20.16
N LYS A 467 -21.49 -19.15 21.23
CA LYS A 467 -21.94 -19.33 22.61
C LYS A 467 -23.06 -18.36 23.01
N GLU A 468 -23.00 -17.10 22.57
CA GLU A 468 -23.85 -16.02 23.11
C GLU A 468 -24.96 -15.58 22.15
N PHE A 469 -24.73 -15.70 20.84
CA PHE A 469 -25.62 -15.09 19.83
C PHE A 469 -26.35 -16.10 18.94
N ILE A 470 -25.65 -17.12 18.43
CA ILE A 470 -26.26 -18.10 17.52
C ILE A 470 -27.36 -18.91 18.20
N ILE A 471 -27.18 -19.30 19.47
CA ILE A 471 -28.19 -20.03 20.25
C ILE A 471 -29.48 -19.20 20.41
N THR A 472 -29.35 -17.87 20.50
CA THR A 472 -30.47 -16.97 20.73
C THR A 472 -31.23 -16.64 19.44
N ILE A 473 -30.55 -16.58 18.29
CA ILE A 473 -31.17 -16.32 16.99
C ILE A 473 -31.77 -17.61 16.38
N PHE A 474 -31.13 -18.76 16.61
CA PHE A 474 -31.54 -20.05 16.06
C PHE A 474 -31.72 -21.09 17.17
N PRO A 475 -32.87 -21.08 17.89
CA PRO A 475 -33.17 -22.08 18.90
C PRO A 475 -33.29 -23.45 18.23
N GLY A 476 -32.23 -24.26 18.30
CA GLY A 476 -32.17 -25.60 17.67
C GLY A 476 -30.79 -26.02 17.14
N VAL A 477 -29.79 -25.14 17.14
CA VAL A 477 -28.41 -25.51 16.78
C VAL A 477 -27.77 -26.29 17.94
N PRO A 478 -27.36 -27.56 17.76
CA PRO A 478 -26.69 -28.33 18.81
C PRO A 478 -25.33 -27.71 19.16
N THR A 479 -25.02 -27.64 20.46
CA THR A 479 -23.75 -27.10 21.00
C THR A 479 -22.57 -28.05 20.81
#